data_AF-A0A139L2G6-F1
#
_entry.id   AF-A0A139L2G6-F1
#
_cell.length_a   1.000
_cell.length_b   1.000
_cell.length_c   1.000
_cell.angle_alpha   90.00
_cell.angle_beta   90.00
_cell.angle_gamma   90.00
#
_symmetry.space_group_name_H-M   'P 1'
#
loop_
_entity.id
_entity.type
_entity.pdbx_description
1 polymer ?
#
loop_
_entity_poly.entity_id
_entity_poly.type
_entity_poly.pdbx_seq_one_letter_code
_entity_poly.pdbx_strand_id
1 'polypeptide(L)'
;MLHDNIFSCELLPSKDGYTFTIVSQLGPMLHEAERSFGQRNKDYTILGIELADIKQPQIWFPGDCRHIIIQLTEDCINDMDKALFQLAHETIHCLEPNKYGSTTVLEEGLATYFSMNYNGINDDSVIDLEPYKLAYHNVKRLLKYDDMIILKARTLEPNLSLITADMLHRLCPSIDKKLAQELTRMFA
;
A
#
# COMPACT_ATOMS: atom_id res chain seq x y z
N MET A 1 -27.75 -13.63 -7.16
CA MET A 1 -27.26 -14.49 -6.08
C MET A 1 -26.16 -13.72 -5.37
N LEU A 2 -26.27 -13.54 -4.05
CA LEU A 2 -25.37 -12.69 -3.24
C LEU A 2 -24.13 -13.45 -2.71
N HIS A 3 -23.86 -14.66 -3.19
CA HIS A 3 -22.95 -15.59 -2.52
C HIS A 3 -21.49 -15.56 -2.99
N ASP A 4 -21.19 -14.93 -4.13
CA ASP A 4 -19.83 -14.94 -4.69
C ASP A 4 -19.29 -13.51 -4.86
N ASN A 5 -19.24 -12.71 -3.79
CA ASN A 5 -18.59 -11.40 -3.84
C ASN A 5 -17.68 -11.16 -2.64
N ILE A 6 -16.74 -10.25 -2.80
CA ILE A 6 -15.69 -9.97 -1.80
C ILE A 6 -16.19 -9.40 -0.46
N PHE A 7 -17.46 -9.01 -0.35
CA PHE A 7 -18.09 -8.47 0.87
C PHE A 7 -19.03 -9.46 1.56
N SER A 8 -19.34 -10.60 0.94
CA SER A 8 -20.19 -11.61 1.54
C SER A 8 -19.38 -12.55 2.42
N CYS A 9 -19.89 -12.87 3.60
CA CYS A 9 -19.35 -13.90 4.49
C CYS A 9 -20.38 -14.99 4.77
N GLU A 10 -19.87 -16.16 5.16
CA GLU A 10 -20.68 -17.33 5.49
C GLU A 10 -20.32 -17.82 6.88
N LEU A 11 -21.29 -18.42 7.59
CA LEU A 11 -21.06 -19.03 8.89
C LEU A 11 -20.07 -20.20 8.74
N LEU A 12 -19.00 -20.20 9.53
CA LEU A 12 -18.03 -21.29 9.53
C LEU A 12 -18.69 -22.62 9.98
N PRO A 13 -18.22 -23.78 9.47
CA PRO A 13 -18.74 -25.08 9.91
C PRO A 13 -18.67 -25.31 11.43
N SER A 14 -17.68 -24.72 12.09
CA SER A 14 -17.47 -24.72 13.55
C SER A 14 -18.52 -23.91 14.33
N LYS A 15 -19.28 -23.04 13.65
CA LYS A 15 -20.32 -22.15 14.22
C LYS A 15 -19.81 -21.13 15.25
N ASP A 16 -18.52 -20.84 15.25
CA ASP A 16 -17.87 -19.88 16.16
C ASP A 16 -17.48 -18.55 15.47
N GLY A 17 -17.76 -18.41 14.18
CA GLY A 17 -17.44 -17.20 13.42
C GLY A 17 -17.92 -17.26 11.97
N TYR A 18 -17.46 -16.28 11.18
CA TYR A 18 -17.77 -16.15 9.77
C TYR A 18 -16.49 -16.20 8.93
N THR A 19 -16.61 -16.57 7.65
CA THR A 19 -15.52 -16.44 6.68
C THR A 19 -15.09 -14.97 6.56
N PHE A 20 -13.82 -14.76 6.23
CA PHE A 20 -13.29 -13.42 6.03
C PHE A 20 -13.72 -12.83 4.69
N THR A 21 -14.00 -11.54 4.71
CA THR A 21 -14.26 -10.71 3.54
C THR A 21 -13.05 -9.83 3.26
N ILE A 22 -13.08 -9.05 2.19
CA ILE A 22 -12.06 -8.02 1.93
C ILE A 22 -11.92 -7.03 3.09
N VAL A 23 -13.02 -6.71 3.78
CA VAL A 23 -13.02 -5.79 4.93
C VAL A 23 -12.27 -6.40 6.11
N SER A 24 -12.38 -7.72 6.31
CA SER A 24 -11.65 -8.43 7.37
C SER A 24 -10.13 -8.41 7.16
N GLN A 25 -9.67 -8.26 5.91
CA GLN A 25 -8.26 -8.32 5.53
C GLN A 25 -7.51 -7.00 5.78
N LEU A 26 -8.22 -5.88 5.85
CA LEU A 26 -7.62 -4.57 6.11
C LEU A 26 -6.90 -4.51 7.47
N GLY A 27 -7.46 -5.12 8.51
CA GLY A 27 -6.88 -5.10 9.85
C GLY A 27 -5.48 -5.73 9.92
N PRO A 28 -5.31 -6.99 9.48
CA PRO A 28 -4.01 -7.63 9.38
C PRO A 28 -3.02 -6.89 8.45
N MET A 29 -3.48 -6.37 7.30
CA MET A 29 -2.64 -5.60 6.38
C MET A 29 -2.11 -4.32 7.04
N LEU A 30 -2.98 -3.55 7.71
CA LEU A 30 -2.57 -2.35 8.46
C LEU A 30 -1.58 -2.70 9.56
N HIS A 31 -1.84 -3.76 10.32
CA HIS A 31 -0.94 -4.19 11.39
C HIS A 31 0.47 -4.48 10.85
N GLU A 32 0.56 -5.24 9.75
CA GLU A 32 1.83 -5.60 9.13
C GLU A 32 2.54 -4.40 8.49
N ALA A 33 1.79 -3.51 7.82
CA ALA A 33 2.33 -2.27 7.26
C ALA A 33 2.87 -1.34 8.37
N GLU A 34 2.14 -1.18 9.46
CA GLU A 34 2.58 -0.36 10.61
C GLU A 34 3.80 -0.96 11.31
N ARG A 35 3.85 -2.29 11.42
CA ARG A 35 4.99 -3.02 12.00
C ARG A 35 6.25 -2.85 11.16
N SER A 36 6.12 -2.94 9.84
CA SER A 36 7.24 -2.96 8.90
C SER A 36 7.73 -1.56 8.53
N PHE A 37 6.83 -0.58 8.44
CA PHE A 37 7.16 0.75 7.89
C PHE A 37 6.86 1.90 8.85
N GLY A 38 6.28 1.64 10.02
CA GLY A 38 5.99 2.65 11.04
C GLY A 38 4.50 2.97 11.13
N GLN A 39 4.10 3.50 12.29
CA GLN A 39 2.70 3.76 12.63
C GLN A 39 1.99 4.63 11.58
N ARG A 40 0.69 4.40 11.41
CA ARG A 40 -0.13 5.27 10.59
C ARG A 40 -0.46 6.57 11.32
N ASN A 41 -0.80 7.60 10.56
CA ASN A 41 -1.43 8.80 11.09
C ASN A 41 -2.84 8.49 11.60
N LYS A 42 -3.02 8.53 12.93
CA LYS A 42 -4.29 8.22 13.59
C LYS A 42 -5.26 9.40 13.64
N ASP A 43 -4.86 10.58 13.16
CA ASP A 43 -5.80 11.69 12.93
C ASP A 43 -6.75 11.39 11.78
N TYR A 44 -6.38 10.48 10.88
CA TYR A 44 -7.24 10.01 9.81
C TYR A 44 -8.05 8.78 10.23
N THR A 45 -9.33 8.80 9.89
CA THR A 45 -10.25 7.67 10.07
C THR A 45 -10.51 7.00 8.74
N ILE A 46 -10.17 5.71 8.64
CA ILE A 46 -10.54 4.86 7.49
C ILE A 46 -12.00 4.46 7.69
N LEU A 47 -12.88 4.88 6.78
CA LEU A 47 -14.32 4.59 6.86
C LEU A 47 -14.65 3.18 6.35
N GLY A 48 -13.85 2.65 5.43
CA GLY A 48 -14.06 1.33 4.86
C GLY A 48 -13.50 1.19 3.45
N ILE A 49 -14.05 0.20 2.75
CA ILE A 49 -13.68 -0.19 1.39
C ILE A 49 -14.91 -0.05 0.49
N GLU A 50 -14.73 0.56 -0.67
CA GLU A 50 -15.74 0.68 -1.71
C GLU A 50 -15.24 0.07 -3.03
N LEU A 51 -16.19 -0.28 -3.89
CA LEU A 51 -15.93 -0.53 -5.31
C LEU A 51 -16.31 0.72 -6.09
N ALA A 52 -15.45 1.14 -7.00
CA ALA A 52 -15.69 2.29 -7.85
C ALA A 52 -15.37 1.98 -9.31
N ASP A 53 -16.13 2.61 -10.22
CA ASP A 53 -15.82 2.63 -11.65
C ASP A 53 -14.66 3.60 -11.92
N ILE A 54 -13.46 3.12 -11.57
CA ILE A 54 -12.18 3.81 -11.70
C ILE A 54 -11.16 2.87 -12.34
N LYS A 55 -10.10 3.45 -12.95
CA LYS A 55 -9.11 2.68 -13.70
C LYS A 55 -8.07 1.96 -12.84
N GLN A 56 -7.83 2.47 -11.64
CA GLN A 56 -6.84 1.96 -10.69
C GLN A 56 -7.37 2.21 -9.27
N PRO A 57 -6.98 1.39 -8.27
CA PRO A 57 -7.38 1.65 -6.90
C PRO A 57 -6.84 2.99 -6.41
N GLN A 58 -7.47 3.53 -5.37
CA GLN A 58 -7.05 4.79 -4.74
C GLN A 58 -7.58 4.91 -3.32
N ILE A 59 -6.95 5.77 -2.52
CA ILE A 59 -7.59 6.38 -1.35
C ILE A 59 -8.38 7.62 -1.77
N TRP A 60 -9.61 7.74 -1.28
CA TRP A 60 -10.49 8.88 -1.54
C TRP A 60 -10.83 9.64 -0.25
N PHE A 61 -10.90 10.97 -0.35
CA PHE A 61 -11.17 11.87 0.77
C PHE A 61 -12.59 12.46 0.63
N PRO A 62 -13.60 11.92 1.34
CA PRO A 62 -14.97 12.45 1.30
C PRO A 62 -15.07 13.79 2.05
N GLY A 63 -14.65 14.88 1.39
CA GLY A 63 -14.64 16.23 1.96
C GLY A 63 -13.38 16.53 2.78
N ASP A 64 -13.50 17.38 3.80
CA ASP A 64 -12.36 17.89 4.60
C ASP A 64 -12.43 17.48 6.08
N CYS A 65 -12.85 16.25 6.33
CA CYS A 65 -13.14 15.71 7.65
C CYS A 65 -12.11 14.69 8.16
N ARG A 66 -10.91 14.62 7.56
CA ARG A 66 -9.88 13.60 7.86
C ARG A 66 -10.41 12.16 7.79
N HIS A 67 -11.38 11.94 6.92
CA HIS A 67 -11.84 10.61 6.59
C HIS A 67 -11.19 10.16 5.29
N ILE A 68 -10.90 8.86 5.19
CA ILE A 68 -10.45 8.22 3.97
C ILE A 68 -11.26 6.97 3.69
N ILE A 69 -11.49 6.70 2.42
CA ILE A 69 -12.11 5.48 1.91
C ILE A 69 -11.11 4.83 0.96
N ILE A 70 -10.94 3.52 1.07
CA ILE A 70 -10.17 2.74 0.09
C ILE A 70 -11.11 2.35 -1.04
N GLN A 71 -10.83 2.79 -2.26
CA GLN A 71 -11.62 2.44 -3.44
C GLN A 71 -10.84 1.42 -4.27
N LEU A 72 -11.42 0.23 -4.43
CA LEU A 72 -10.94 -0.80 -5.34
C LEU A 72 -11.70 -0.68 -6.68
N THR A 73 -11.13 -1.21 -7.75
CA THR A 73 -11.80 -1.20 -9.05
C THR A 73 -13.03 -2.12 -9.06
N GLU A 74 -14.09 -1.75 -9.76
CA GLU A 74 -15.37 -2.47 -9.75
C GLU A 74 -15.24 -3.96 -10.13
N ASP A 75 -14.29 -4.29 -11.00
CA ASP A 75 -14.03 -5.67 -11.42
C ASP A 75 -13.41 -6.57 -10.34
N CYS A 76 -13.07 -6.02 -9.16
CA CYS A 76 -12.75 -6.79 -7.97
C CYS A 76 -13.97 -7.48 -7.33
N ILE A 77 -15.21 -7.12 -7.69
CA ILE A 77 -16.41 -7.58 -6.95
C ILE A 77 -16.46 -9.08 -6.71
N ASN A 78 -16.03 -9.88 -7.68
CA ASN A 78 -16.00 -11.35 -7.62
C ASN A 78 -14.57 -11.92 -7.78
N ASP A 79 -13.54 -11.09 -7.58
CA ASP A 79 -12.12 -11.47 -7.71
C ASP A 79 -11.38 -11.08 -6.42
N MET A 80 -11.34 -12.03 -5.47
CA MET A 80 -10.70 -11.81 -4.17
C MET A 80 -9.19 -11.62 -4.30
N ASP A 81 -8.51 -12.33 -5.20
CA ASP A 81 -7.06 -12.23 -5.36
C ASP A 81 -6.68 -10.83 -5.87
N LYS A 82 -7.42 -10.31 -6.86
CA LYS A 82 -7.26 -8.93 -7.33
C LYS A 82 -7.60 -7.92 -6.24
N ALA A 83 -8.68 -8.15 -5.48
CA ALA A 83 -9.07 -7.27 -4.38
C ALA A 83 -8.00 -7.20 -3.29
N LEU A 84 -7.41 -8.33 -2.90
CA LEU A 84 -6.32 -8.43 -1.93
C LEU A 84 -5.06 -7.71 -2.43
N PHE A 85 -4.74 -7.85 -3.71
CA PHE A 85 -3.62 -7.15 -4.34
C PHE A 85 -3.81 -5.63 -4.28
N GLN A 86 -4.97 -5.13 -4.66
CA GLN A 86 -5.27 -3.69 -4.62
C GLN A 86 -5.35 -3.16 -3.19
N LEU A 87 -6.02 -3.88 -2.27
CA LEU A 87 -6.15 -3.47 -0.87
C LEU A 87 -4.79 -3.37 -0.18
N ALA A 88 -3.90 -4.32 -0.42
CA ALA A 88 -2.55 -4.28 0.14
C ALA A 88 -1.77 -3.05 -0.38
N HIS A 89 -1.89 -2.71 -1.66
CA HIS A 89 -1.28 -1.50 -2.23
C HIS A 89 -1.78 -0.23 -1.52
N GLU A 90 -3.10 -0.04 -1.47
CA GLU A 90 -3.72 1.13 -0.84
C GLU A 90 -3.50 1.23 0.68
N THR A 91 -3.20 0.11 1.34
CA THR A 91 -2.86 0.09 2.76
C THR A 91 -1.61 0.93 3.04
N ILE A 92 -0.64 0.99 2.12
CA ILE A 92 0.55 1.83 2.29
C ILE A 92 0.21 3.31 2.24
N HIS A 93 -0.66 3.73 1.32
CA HIS A 93 -1.12 5.12 1.23
C HIS A 93 -1.95 5.53 2.47
N CYS A 94 -2.56 4.57 3.18
CA CYS A 94 -3.24 4.83 4.45
C CYS A 94 -2.30 5.15 5.62
N LEU A 95 -0.98 4.90 5.50
CA LEU A 95 -0.03 5.15 6.58
C LEU A 95 0.15 6.66 6.83
N GLU A 96 0.23 7.48 5.79
CA GLU A 96 0.26 8.94 5.89
C GLU A 96 -0.53 9.56 4.73
N PRO A 97 -1.87 9.64 4.84
CA PRO A 97 -2.73 10.05 3.74
C PRO A 97 -2.42 11.47 3.24
N ASN A 98 -2.21 11.61 1.93
CA ASN A 98 -1.83 12.88 1.31
C ASN A 98 -2.86 13.35 0.28
N LYS A 99 -3.81 14.18 0.73
CA LYS A 99 -4.94 14.67 -0.09
C LYS A 99 -4.54 15.51 -1.31
N TYR A 100 -3.40 16.20 -1.25
CA TYR A 100 -3.01 17.21 -2.25
C TYR A 100 -1.62 16.99 -2.86
N GLY A 101 -0.91 15.97 -2.42
CA GLY A 101 0.45 15.70 -2.89
C GLY A 101 0.48 14.67 -4.01
N SER A 102 1.49 14.79 -4.86
CA SER A 102 1.87 13.74 -5.80
C SER A 102 2.66 12.67 -5.06
N THR A 103 2.47 11.41 -5.45
CA THR A 103 3.26 10.30 -4.93
C THR A 103 4.65 10.26 -5.58
N THR A 104 5.62 9.75 -4.83
CA THR A 104 6.98 9.51 -5.33
C THR A 104 7.17 8.07 -5.77
N VAL A 105 8.23 7.81 -6.53
CA VAL A 105 8.65 6.44 -6.91
C VAL A 105 8.85 5.55 -5.67
N LEU A 106 9.32 6.12 -4.56
CA LEU A 106 9.48 5.44 -3.28
C LEU A 106 8.14 4.98 -2.71
N GLU A 107 7.14 5.85 -2.71
CA GLU A 107 5.82 5.56 -2.15
C GLU A 107 5.10 4.49 -2.98
N GLU A 108 4.97 4.68 -4.29
CA GLU A 108 4.33 3.70 -5.18
C GLU A 108 5.10 2.37 -5.24
N GLY A 109 6.43 2.45 -5.22
CA GLY A 109 7.28 1.27 -5.19
C GLY A 109 7.13 0.48 -3.89
N LEU A 110 6.93 1.16 -2.76
CA LEU A 110 6.70 0.52 -1.47
C LEU A 110 5.30 -0.10 -1.40
N ALA A 111 4.28 0.61 -1.91
CA ALA A 111 2.93 0.10 -2.04
C ALA A 111 2.89 -1.18 -2.89
N THR A 112 3.55 -1.16 -4.05
CA THR A 112 3.67 -2.32 -4.94
C THR A 112 4.48 -3.45 -4.27
N TYR A 113 5.60 -3.14 -3.63
CA TYR A 113 6.41 -4.12 -2.90
C TYR A 113 5.63 -4.81 -1.78
N PHE A 114 4.89 -4.03 -0.99
CA PHE A 114 4.08 -4.56 0.09
C PHE A 114 2.96 -5.44 -0.45
N SER A 115 2.26 -5.02 -1.51
CA SER A 115 1.22 -5.83 -2.13
C SER A 115 1.73 -7.18 -2.63
N MET A 116 2.87 -7.19 -3.33
CA MET A 116 3.52 -8.42 -3.78
C MET A 116 3.92 -9.33 -2.61
N ASN A 117 4.60 -8.77 -1.61
CA ASN A 117 5.15 -9.55 -0.50
C ASN A 117 4.07 -10.08 0.46
N TYR A 118 3.07 -9.25 0.78
CA TYR A 118 1.97 -9.62 1.67
C TYR A 118 1.14 -10.77 1.08
N ASN A 119 0.91 -10.74 -0.23
CA ASN A 119 0.16 -11.78 -0.95
C ASN A 119 1.04 -12.98 -1.37
N GLY A 120 2.33 -13.00 -1.02
CA GLY A 120 3.24 -14.10 -1.35
C GLY A 120 3.56 -14.27 -2.84
N ILE A 121 3.41 -13.20 -3.63
CA ILE A 121 3.61 -13.21 -5.08
C ILE A 121 5.09 -12.98 -5.39
N ASN A 122 5.70 -13.94 -6.09
CA ASN A 122 7.12 -13.87 -6.49
C ASN A 122 7.32 -13.48 -7.96
N ASP A 123 6.29 -13.64 -8.80
CA ASP A 123 6.34 -13.32 -10.23
C ASP A 123 5.87 -11.88 -10.45
N ASP A 124 6.78 -11.02 -10.90
CA ASP A 124 6.49 -9.60 -11.18
C ASP A 124 5.68 -9.39 -12.47
N SER A 125 5.37 -10.44 -13.23
CA SER A 125 4.50 -10.36 -14.41
C SER A 125 3.08 -9.89 -14.08
N VAL A 126 2.63 -10.03 -12.82
CA VAL A 126 1.34 -9.54 -12.34
C VAL A 126 1.27 -8.01 -12.23
N ILE A 127 2.42 -7.33 -12.28
CA ILE A 127 2.48 -5.87 -12.29
C ILE A 127 2.33 -5.43 -13.74
N ASP A 128 1.12 -5.07 -14.12
CA ASP A 128 0.73 -4.76 -15.51
C ASP A 128 1.46 -3.54 -16.09
N LEU A 129 1.74 -2.54 -15.25
CA LEU A 129 2.27 -1.25 -15.68
C LEU A 129 3.77 -1.14 -15.38
N GLU A 130 4.56 -0.89 -16.42
CA GLU A 130 6.02 -0.78 -16.33
C GLU A 130 6.53 0.25 -15.30
N PRO A 131 5.92 1.44 -15.10
CA PRO A 131 6.33 2.36 -14.05
C PRO A 131 6.27 1.76 -12.64
N TYR A 132 5.20 1.01 -12.33
CA TYR A 132 5.04 0.34 -11.04
C TYR A 132 6.06 -0.80 -10.88
N LYS A 133 6.33 -1.55 -11.96
CA LYS A 133 7.35 -2.62 -11.95
C LYS A 133 8.75 -2.06 -11.67
N LEU A 134 9.10 -0.93 -12.30
CA LEU A 134 10.36 -0.24 -12.04
C LEU A 134 10.45 0.27 -10.60
N ALA A 135 9.38 0.88 -10.08
CA ALA A 135 9.32 1.36 -8.71
C ALA A 135 9.47 0.22 -7.69
N TYR A 136 8.76 -0.89 -7.90
CA TYR A 136 8.90 -2.13 -7.13
C TYR A 136 10.36 -2.62 -7.10
N HIS A 137 11.01 -2.70 -8.25
CA HIS A 137 12.42 -3.13 -8.32
C HIS A 137 13.38 -2.16 -7.63
N ASN A 138 13.13 -0.85 -7.73
CA ASN A 138 13.94 0.15 -7.03
C ASN A 138 13.79 0.03 -5.51
N VAL A 139 12.59 -0.16 -4.99
CA VAL A 139 12.38 -0.41 -3.55
C VAL A 139 12.98 -1.74 -3.13
N LYS A 140 12.82 -2.81 -3.91
CA LYS A 140 13.47 -4.10 -3.64
C LYS A 140 15.00 -3.98 -3.62
N ARG A 141 15.59 -3.10 -4.43
CA ARG A 141 17.03 -2.80 -4.39
C ARG A 141 17.41 -1.97 -3.16
N LEU A 142 16.59 -0.98 -2.80
CA LEU A 142 16.79 -0.16 -1.60
C LEU A 142 16.83 -1.04 -0.34
N LEU A 143 15.84 -1.93 -0.17
CA LEU A 143 15.72 -2.82 0.99
C LEU A 143 16.87 -3.84 1.10
N LYS A 144 17.64 -4.09 0.04
CA LYS A 144 18.86 -4.91 0.11
C LYS A 144 20.02 -4.21 0.82
N TYR A 145 20.03 -2.88 0.86
CA TYR A 145 21.05 -2.14 1.61
C TYR A 145 20.76 -2.18 3.11
N ASP A 146 19.49 -2.06 3.48
CA ASP A 146 19.00 -2.05 4.85
C ASP A 146 17.48 -2.28 4.80
N ASP A 147 17.02 -3.42 5.32
CA ASP A 147 15.61 -3.84 5.30
C ASP A 147 14.72 -2.97 6.20
N MET A 148 15.34 -2.27 7.16
CA MET A 148 14.66 -1.36 8.09
C MET A 148 14.73 0.12 7.63
N ILE A 149 15.29 0.41 6.45
CA ILE A 149 15.54 1.78 5.99
C ILE A 149 14.27 2.62 5.89
N ILE A 150 13.15 2.02 5.48
CA ILE A 150 11.86 2.70 5.35
C ILE A 150 11.34 3.09 6.74
N LEU A 151 11.35 2.17 7.70
CA LEU A 151 10.96 2.46 9.07
C LEU A 151 11.83 3.58 9.67
N LYS A 152 13.15 3.51 9.49
CA LYS A 152 14.10 4.54 9.94
C LYS A 152 13.81 5.90 9.28
N ALA A 153 13.56 5.92 7.98
CA ALA A 153 13.22 7.15 7.27
C ALA A 153 11.89 7.74 7.76
N ARG A 154 10.86 6.91 7.97
CA ARG A 154 9.56 7.35 8.48
C ARG A 154 9.56 7.83 9.93
N THR A 155 10.56 7.44 10.73
CA THR A 155 10.78 8.08 12.05
C THR A 155 11.30 9.51 11.97
N LEU A 156 11.87 9.91 10.82
CA LEU A 156 12.35 11.27 10.57
C LEU A 156 11.33 12.12 9.80
N GLU A 157 10.67 11.51 8.81
CA GLU A 157 9.63 12.12 7.97
C GLU A 157 8.52 11.09 7.72
N PRO A 158 7.37 11.20 8.42
CA PRO A 158 6.28 10.23 8.31
C PRO A 158 5.71 10.05 6.89
N ASN A 159 5.74 11.11 6.07
CA ASN A 159 5.21 11.11 4.72
C ASN A 159 6.26 10.55 3.74
N LEU A 160 5.97 9.37 3.16
CA LEU A 160 6.88 8.68 2.23
C LEU A 160 7.31 9.57 1.07
N SER A 161 6.41 10.38 0.53
CA SER A 161 6.69 11.29 -0.58
C SER A 161 7.49 12.53 -0.20
N LEU A 162 7.72 12.79 1.08
CA LEU A 162 8.62 13.84 1.55
C LEU A 162 10.02 13.31 1.94
N ILE A 163 10.24 12.00 1.93
CA ILE A 163 11.56 11.42 2.14
C ILE A 163 12.48 11.83 0.98
N THR A 164 13.63 12.43 1.32
CA THR A 164 14.60 12.91 0.34
C THR A 164 15.79 11.95 0.17
N ALA A 165 16.47 12.04 -0.97
CA ALA A 165 17.68 11.25 -1.24
C ALA A 165 18.78 11.50 -0.19
N ASP A 166 18.89 12.73 0.32
CA ASP A 166 19.82 13.08 1.39
C ASP A 166 19.49 12.35 2.70
N MET A 167 18.20 12.25 3.06
CA MET A 167 17.77 11.47 4.23
C MET A 167 18.15 10.00 4.09
N LEU A 168 17.89 9.40 2.91
CA LEU A 168 18.27 8.01 2.65
C LEU A 168 19.79 7.81 2.78
N HIS A 169 20.60 8.71 2.24
CA HIS A 169 22.07 8.63 2.36
C HIS A 169 22.59 8.88 3.77
N ARG A 170 21.95 9.76 4.54
CA ARG A 170 22.31 9.94 5.96
C ARG A 170 22.05 8.68 6.77
N LEU A 171 20.97 7.97 6.48
CA LEU A 171 20.63 6.71 7.14
C LEU A 171 21.50 5.54 6.66
N CYS A 172 21.80 5.46 5.36
CA CYS A 172 22.65 4.43 4.79
C CYS A 172 23.55 5.01 3.67
N PRO A 173 24.78 5.44 4.02
CA PRO A 173 25.69 6.09 3.08
C PRO A 173 26.14 5.23 1.88
N SER A 174 25.94 3.92 1.95
CA SER A 174 26.30 2.97 0.88
C SER A 174 25.25 2.85 -0.23
N ILE A 175 24.03 3.37 -0.03
CA ILE A 175 23.00 3.40 -1.07
C ILE A 175 23.56 4.07 -2.33
N ASP A 176 23.29 3.49 -3.49
CA ASP A 176 23.66 4.10 -4.77
C ASP A 176 22.96 5.46 -4.96
N LYS A 177 23.73 6.50 -5.30
CA LYS A 177 23.20 7.87 -5.41
C LYS A 177 22.12 8.01 -6.49
N LYS A 178 22.26 7.28 -7.61
CA LYS A 178 21.25 7.32 -8.67
C LYS A 178 19.96 6.65 -8.23
N LEU A 179 20.06 5.53 -7.51
CA LEU A 179 18.90 4.85 -6.91
C LEU A 179 18.16 5.78 -5.94
N ALA A 180 18.86 6.44 -5.00
CA ALA A 180 18.23 7.36 -4.04
C ALA A 180 17.54 8.55 -4.75
N GLN A 181 18.18 9.09 -5.80
CA GLN A 181 17.58 10.14 -6.62
C GLN A 181 16.35 9.65 -7.38
N GLU A 182 16.38 8.44 -7.93
CA GLU A 182 15.25 7.87 -8.68
C GLU A 182 14.04 7.64 -7.77
N LEU A 183 14.26 7.04 -6.59
CA LEU A 183 13.21 6.78 -5.60
C LEU A 183 12.50 8.05 -5.15
N THR A 184 13.18 9.19 -5.11
CA THR A 184 12.63 10.43 -4.57
C THR A 184 12.09 11.39 -5.62
N ARG A 185 12.01 10.94 -6.88
CA ARG A 185 11.28 11.66 -7.94
C ARG A 185 9.78 11.44 -7.80
N MET A 186 9.02 12.38 -8.35
CA MET A 186 7.59 12.19 -8.57
C MET A 186 7.35 10.96 -9.45
N PHE A 187 6.37 10.16 -9.07
CA PHE A 187 5.90 9.05 -9.89
C PHE A 187 5.11 9.62 -11.09
N ALA A 188 5.39 9.11 -12.29
CA ALA A 188 4.84 9.57 -13.56
C ALA A 188 4.52 8.40 -14.49
#